data_AF-A0A2G9PND4-F1
#
_entry.id   AF-A0A2G9PND4-F1
#
_cell.length_a   1.000
_cell.length_b   1.000
_cell.length_c   1.000
_cell.angle_alpha   90.00
_cell.angle_beta   90.00
_cell.angle_gamma   90.00
#
_symmetry.space_group_name_H-M   'P 1'
#
loop_
_entity.id
_entity.type
_entity.pdbx_description
1 polymer ?
#
loop_
_entity_poly.entity_id
_entity_poly.type
_entity_poly.pdbx_seq_one_letter_code
_entity_poly.pdbx_strand_id
1 'polypeptide(L)'
;MAAQDISHEAIIALVHARLELRDSECPGYANRMLKRSKWEEVYRYVTPNWDDMSATEQDNRGKEVYTRLRSLRDRYKKELNEERSADRSGAPSTRRRPNPHAEALSFLRRITEMHS
;
A
#
# COMPACT_ATOMS: atom_id res chain seq x y z
N MET A 1 11.06 -16.04 -18.58
CA MET A 1 11.26 -15.80 -17.13
C MET A 1 9.89 -15.73 -16.48
N ALA A 2 9.58 -16.63 -15.55
CA ALA A 2 8.35 -16.54 -14.77
C ALA A 2 8.43 -15.26 -13.94
N ALA A 3 7.47 -14.34 -14.14
CA ALA A 3 7.32 -13.19 -13.26
C ALA A 3 7.05 -13.74 -11.86
N GLN A 4 8.05 -13.70 -10.98
CA GLN A 4 7.84 -14.03 -9.58
C GLN A 4 6.76 -13.08 -9.07
N ASP A 5 5.69 -13.66 -8.50
CA ASP A 5 4.54 -12.88 -8.07
C ASP A 5 4.96 -11.97 -6.90
N ILE A 6 4.63 -10.69 -7.01
CA ILE A 6 5.00 -9.72 -5.99
C ILE A 6 4.11 -9.96 -4.76
N SER A 7 4.72 -10.39 -3.64
CA SER A 7 3.99 -10.62 -2.40
C SER A 7 3.33 -9.35 -1.87
N HIS A 8 1.99 -9.34 -1.82
CA HIS A 8 1.21 -8.23 -1.29
C HIS A 8 1.54 -7.93 0.17
N GLU A 9 1.69 -8.98 0.99
CA GLU A 9 2.02 -8.83 2.41
C GLU A 9 3.39 -8.18 2.61
N ALA A 10 4.37 -8.56 1.79
CA ALA A 10 5.70 -7.95 1.83
C ALA A 10 5.63 -6.45 1.50
N ILE A 11 4.90 -6.07 0.44
CA ILE A 11 4.74 -4.65 0.09
C ILE A 11 4.08 -3.89 1.25
N ILE A 12 2.99 -4.45 1.82
CA ILE A 12 2.24 -3.80 2.90
C ILE A 12 3.14 -3.63 4.13
N ALA A 13 3.85 -4.68 4.56
CA ALA A 13 4.72 -4.64 5.72
C ALA A 13 5.86 -3.62 5.56
N LEU A 14 6.51 -3.59 4.39
CA LEU A 14 7.61 -2.66 4.10
C LEU A 14 7.17 -1.20 4.08
N VAL A 15 5.99 -0.92 3.53
CA VAL A 15 5.44 0.44 3.52
C VAL A 15 4.88 0.82 4.88
N HIS A 16 4.31 -0.14 5.62
CA HIS A 16 3.93 0.08 7.01
C HIS A 16 5.16 0.41 7.87
N ALA A 17 6.31 -0.23 7.68
CA ALA A 17 7.52 0.07 8.45
C ALA A 17 8.13 1.46 8.17
N ARG A 18 7.75 2.14 7.08
CA ARG A 18 8.35 3.40 6.62
C ARG A 18 7.37 4.56 6.77
N LEU A 19 7.57 5.40 7.78
CA LEU A 19 6.70 6.55 8.07
C LEU A 19 6.66 7.55 6.90
N GLU A 20 7.79 7.77 6.24
CA GLU A 20 7.93 8.69 5.11
C GLU A 20 7.04 8.32 3.90
N LEU A 21 6.63 7.05 3.82
CA LEU A 21 5.77 6.54 2.75
C LEU A 21 4.28 6.50 3.12
N ARG A 22 3.94 6.66 4.40
CA ARG A 22 2.54 6.49 4.87
C ARG A 22 1.99 7.65 5.69
N ASP A 23 2.83 8.37 6.41
CA ASP A 23 2.43 9.33 7.44
C ASP A 23 2.71 10.76 6.96
N SER A 24 1.66 11.55 6.76
CA SER A 24 1.78 12.95 6.31
C SER A 24 2.35 13.89 7.35
N GLU A 25 2.30 13.53 8.63
CA GLU A 25 2.85 14.32 9.74
C GLU A 25 4.36 14.08 9.88
N CYS A 26 4.89 13.00 9.28
CA CYS A 26 6.33 12.78 9.22
C CYS A 26 7.01 13.87 8.39
N PRO A 27 8.05 14.57 8.91
CA PRO A 27 8.80 15.57 8.14
C PRO A 27 9.37 15.02 6.83
N GLY A 28 9.73 13.73 6.83
CA GLY A 28 10.22 13.02 5.66
C GLY A 28 9.18 12.80 4.56
N TYR A 29 7.88 12.95 4.86
CA TYR A 29 6.81 12.75 3.88
C TYR A 29 6.77 13.87 2.83
N ALA A 30 7.06 15.12 3.19
CA ALA A 30 7.14 16.19 2.19
C ALA A 30 8.38 16.05 1.27
N ASN A 31 9.39 15.30 1.70
CA ASN A 31 10.64 15.15 0.97
C ASN A 31 10.53 14.12 -0.16
N ARG A 32 10.45 14.63 -1.40
CA ARG A 32 10.37 13.80 -2.62
C ARG A 32 11.60 12.90 -2.82
N MET A 33 12.80 13.38 -2.50
CA MET A 33 14.03 12.58 -2.67
C MET A 33 14.07 11.43 -1.67
N LEU A 34 13.70 11.69 -0.41
CA LEU A 34 13.65 10.67 0.63
C LEU A 34 12.58 9.62 0.32
N LYS A 35 11.39 10.05 -0.13
CA LYS A 35 10.34 9.13 -0.60
C LYS A 35 10.83 8.23 -1.73
N ARG A 36 11.51 8.81 -2.73
CA ARG A 36 12.06 8.03 -3.86
C ARG A 36 13.04 6.96 -3.36
N SER A 37 13.98 7.34 -2.49
CA SER A 37 14.94 6.41 -1.89
C SER A 37 14.26 5.31 -1.07
N LYS A 38 13.26 5.67 -0.25
CA LYS A 38 12.49 4.70 0.53
C LYS A 38 11.69 3.74 -0.34
N TRP A 39 11.16 4.22 -1.47
CA TRP A 39 10.51 3.36 -2.46
C TRP A 39 11.48 2.42 -3.17
N GLU A 40 12.67 2.90 -3.51
CA GLU A 40 13.72 2.08 -4.11
C GLU A 40 14.14 0.91 -3.22
N GLU A 41 14.25 1.14 -1.90
CA GLU A 41 14.44 0.05 -0.93
C GLU A 41 13.31 -0.99 -0.97
N VAL A 42 12.05 -0.54 -1.08
CA VAL A 42 10.89 -1.44 -1.20
C VAL A 42 10.99 -2.25 -2.48
N TYR A 43 11.29 -1.60 -3.62
CA TYR A 43 11.39 -2.25 -4.92
C TYR A 43 12.48 -3.31 -4.95
N ARG A 44 13.67 -2.98 -4.44
CA ARG A 44 14.80 -3.92 -4.32
C ARG A 44 14.46 -5.12 -3.45
N TYR A 45 13.68 -4.93 -2.37
CA TYR A 45 13.29 -6.04 -1.49
C TYR A 45 12.26 -6.97 -2.14
N VAL A 46 11.25 -6.43 -2.82
CA VAL A 46 10.15 -7.23 -3.38
C VAL A 46 10.41 -7.73 -4.81
N THR A 47 11.49 -7.27 -5.44
CA THR A 47 11.88 -7.67 -6.79
C THR A 47 13.25 -8.34 -6.75
N PRO A 48 13.31 -9.67 -6.89
CA PRO A 48 14.57 -10.38 -7.07
C PRO A 48 15.34 -9.84 -8.28
N ASN A 49 16.65 -9.77 -8.17
CA ASN A 49 17.56 -9.29 -9.24
C ASN A 49 17.32 -7.84 -9.65
N TRP A 50 16.73 -7.00 -8.78
CA TRP A 50 16.51 -5.58 -9.05
C TRP A 50 17.77 -4.87 -9.55
N ASP A 51 18.92 -5.16 -8.93
CA ASP A 51 20.20 -4.53 -9.27
C ASP A 51 20.78 -5.01 -10.61
N ASP A 52 20.31 -6.15 -11.13
CA ASP A 52 20.70 -6.66 -12.45
C ASP A 52 19.79 -6.12 -13.58
N MET A 53 18.67 -5.49 -13.24
CA MET A 53 17.71 -4.95 -14.19
C MET A 53 18.20 -3.61 -14.76
N SER A 54 17.89 -3.36 -16.04
CA SER A 54 18.10 -2.04 -16.64
C SER A 54 17.23 -0.97 -15.99
N ALA A 55 17.60 0.31 -16.16
CA ALA A 55 16.82 1.42 -15.62
C ALA A 55 15.35 1.43 -16.11
N THR A 56 15.11 1.01 -17.36
CA THR A 56 13.76 0.89 -17.92
C THR A 56 12.97 -0.24 -17.27
N GLU A 57 13.60 -1.38 -17.02
CA GLU A 57 12.97 -2.52 -16.36
C GLU A 57 12.66 -2.21 -14.88
N GLN A 58 13.60 -1.55 -14.19
CA GLN A 58 13.39 -1.05 -12.83
C GLN A 58 12.20 -0.08 -12.77
N ASP A 59 12.12 0.90 -13.67
CA ASP A 59 11.00 1.85 -13.72
C ASP A 59 9.65 1.12 -13.93
N ASN A 60 9.58 0.21 -14.89
CA ASN A 60 8.37 -0.57 -15.17
C ASN A 60 7.95 -1.43 -13.96
N ARG A 61 8.92 -2.10 -13.32
CA ARG A 61 8.65 -2.96 -12.18
C ARG A 61 8.29 -2.18 -10.92
N GLY A 62 8.93 -1.04 -10.69
CA GLY A 62 8.57 -0.10 -9.63
C GLY A 62 7.15 0.42 -9.78
N LYS A 63 6.73 0.78 -11.01
CA LYS A 63 5.35 1.16 -11.31
C LYS A 63 4.35 0.04 -11.02
N GLU A 64 4.71 -1.20 -11.31
CA GLU A 64 3.86 -2.36 -11.00
C GLU A 64 3.68 -2.53 -9.48
N VAL A 65 4.78 -2.52 -8.71
CA VAL A 65 4.75 -2.62 -7.23
C VAL A 65 3.90 -1.50 -6.63
N TYR A 66 4.12 -0.25 -7.08
CA TYR A 66 3.37 0.91 -6.61
C TYR A 66 1.87 0.78 -6.94
N THR A 67 1.55 0.34 -8.16
CA THR A 67 0.16 0.14 -8.61
C THR A 67 -0.53 -0.95 -7.81
N ARG A 68 0.15 -2.06 -7.52
CA ARG A 68 -0.37 -3.12 -6.64
C ARG A 68 -0.72 -2.58 -5.26
N LEU A 69 0.19 -1.83 -4.61
CA LEU A 69 -0.11 -1.23 -3.31
C LEU A 69 -1.28 -0.25 -3.39
N ARG A 70 -1.34 0.60 -4.42
CA ARG A 70 -2.44 1.55 -4.60
C ARG A 70 -3.79 0.82 -4.65
N SER A 71 -3.89 -0.23 -5.47
CA SER A 71 -5.10 -1.04 -5.59
C SER A 71 -5.50 -1.70 -4.27
N LEU A 72 -4.54 -2.20 -3.49
CA LEU A 72 -4.78 -2.77 -2.15
C LEU A 72 -5.35 -1.72 -1.19
N ARG A 73 -4.74 -0.52 -1.16
CA ARG A 73 -5.20 0.61 -0.34
C ARG A 73 -6.60 1.07 -0.75
N ASP A 74 -6.86 1.21 -2.05
CA ASP A 74 -8.15 1.68 -2.57
C ASP A 74 -9.27 0.70 -2.23
N ARG A 75 -9.02 -0.61 -2.37
CA ARG A 75 -9.97 -1.65 -1.97
C ARG A 75 -10.29 -1.58 -0.48
N TYR A 76 -9.28 -1.44 0.37
CA TYR A 76 -9.48 -1.33 1.81
C TYR A 76 -10.21 -0.04 2.22
N LYS A 77 -9.89 1.10 1.61
CA LYS A 77 -10.62 2.36 1.83
C LYS A 77 -12.08 2.26 1.42
N LYS A 78 -12.37 1.56 0.34
CA LYS A 78 -13.75 1.32 -0.11
C LYS A 78 -14.53 0.51 0.93
N GLU A 79 -13.93 -0.55 1.46
CA GLU A 79 -14.52 -1.36 2.53
C GLU A 79 -14.79 -0.52 3.79
N LEU A 80 -13.83 0.29 4.26
CA LEU A 80 -14.05 1.21 5.39
C LEU A 80 -15.18 2.22 5.15
N ASN A 81 -15.30 2.74 3.93
CA ASN A 81 -16.39 3.68 3.61
C ASN A 81 -17.76 3.00 3.51
N GLU A 82 -17.80 1.75 3.02
CA GLU A 82 -19.01 0.93 2.99
C GLU A 82 -19.46 0.59 4.43
N GLU A 83 -18.55 0.19 5.32
CA GLU A 83 -18.83 -0.02 6.75
C GLU A 83 -19.45 1.23 7.39
N ARG A 84 -18.80 2.39 7.25
CA ARG A 84 -19.30 3.68 7.77
C ARG A 84 -20.64 4.10 7.18
N SER A 85 -20.96 3.66 5.96
CA SER A 85 -22.24 3.98 5.31
C SER A 85 -23.36 3.05 5.77
N ALA A 86 -23.04 1.78 6.03
CA ALA A 86 -23.96 0.83 6.66
C ALA A 86 -24.33 1.29 8.08
N ASP A 87 -23.34 1.70 8.88
CA ASP A 87 -23.55 2.20 10.25
C ASP A 87 -24.48 3.42 10.30
N ARG A 88 -24.32 4.36 9.35
CA ARG A 88 -25.14 5.58 9.28
C ARG A 88 -26.57 5.33 8.79
N SER A 89 -26.78 4.31 7.96
CA SER A 89 -28.08 4.05 7.33
C SER A 89 -28.90 2.98 8.05
N GLY A 90 -28.32 2.27 9.02
CA GLY A 90 -28.95 1.13 9.69
C GLY A 90 -29.20 -0.06 8.74
N ALA A 91 -28.74 0.03 7.49
CA ALA A 91 -28.89 -1.02 6.50
C ALA A 91 -27.88 -2.14 6.81
N PRO A 92 -28.29 -3.41 6.74
CA PRO A 92 -27.37 -4.52 6.97
C PRO A 92 -26.22 -4.45 5.97
N SER A 93 -24.98 -4.38 6.51
CA SER A 93 -23.76 -4.47 5.70
C SER A 93 -23.85 -5.71 4.81
N THR A 94 -23.84 -5.54 3.48
CA THR A 94 -23.84 -6.67 2.56
C THR A 94 -22.59 -7.50 2.85
N ARG A 95 -22.78 -8.77 3.23
CA ARG A 95 -21.71 -9.71 3.65
C ARG A 95 -20.71 -9.94 2.50
N ARG A 96 -19.80 -9.00 2.27
CA ARG A 96 -18.66 -9.21 1.38
C ARG A 96 -17.62 -10.03 2.11
N ARG A 97 -16.90 -10.86 1.34
CA ARG A 97 -15.76 -11.60 1.86
C ARG A 97 -14.76 -10.60 2.44
N PRO A 98 -14.32 -10.76 3.69
CA PRO A 98 -13.28 -9.92 4.28
C PRO A 98 -12.07 -9.88 3.36
N ASN A 99 -11.50 -8.70 3.16
CA ASN A 99 -10.26 -8.56 2.40
C ASN A 99 -9.16 -9.38 3.09
N PRO A 100 -8.48 -10.31 2.37
CA PRO A 100 -7.46 -11.17 2.98
C PRO A 100 -6.29 -10.37 3.55
N HIS A 101 -6.09 -9.14 3.09
CA HIS A 101 -5.05 -8.24 3.59
C HIS A 101 -5.59 -7.18 4.58
N ALA A 102 -6.84 -7.30 5.04
CA ALA A 102 -7.47 -6.31 5.94
C ALA A 102 -6.67 -6.11 7.23
N GLU A 103 -6.17 -7.20 7.84
CA GLU A 103 -5.36 -7.12 9.05
C GLU A 103 -4.05 -6.38 8.80
N ALA A 104 -3.34 -6.73 7.72
CA ALA A 104 -2.10 -6.06 7.33
C ALA A 104 -2.31 -4.58 6.95
N LEU A 105 -3.49 -4.22 6.43
CA LEU A 105 -3.86 -2.85 6.04
C LEU A 105 -4.52 -2.05 7.18
N SER A 106 -4.75 -2.66 8.34
CA SER A 106 -5.46 -2.04 9.48
C SER A 106 -4.85 -0.72 9.94
N PHE A 107 -3.54 -0.53 9.77
CA PHE A 107 -2.86 0.74 10.07
C PHE A 107 -3.40 1.93 9.28
N LEU A 108 -3.99 1.70 8.10
CA LEU A 108 -4.59 2.76 7.28
C LEU A 108 -5.86 3.32 7.92
N ARG A 109 -6.56 2.53 8.76
CA ARG A 109 -7.78 2.96 9.44
C ARG A 109 -7.52 4.16 10.35
N ARG A 110 -6.44 4.10 11.14
CA ARG A 110 -6.00 5.19 12.02
C ARG A 110 -5.72 6.48 11.25
N ILE A 111 -5.09 6.36 10.07
CA ILE A 111 -4.78 7.51 9.21
C ILE A 111 -6.07 8.13 8.65
N THR A 112 -7.05 7.32 8.24
CA THR A 112 -8.33 7.83 7.73
C THR A 112 -9.21 8.44 8.82
N GLU A 113 -9.13 7.95 10.06
CA GLU A 113 -9.91 8.45 11.20
C GLU A 113 -9.37 9.80 11.72
N MET A 114 -8.05 10.05 11.65
CA MET A 114 -7.44 11.32 12.09
C MET A 114 -7.75 12.53 11.19
N HIS A 115 -8.27 12.32 9.98
CA HIS A 115 -8.65 13.39 9.04
C HIS A 115 -10.18 13.61 8.94
N SER A 116 -10.97 13.07 9.87
CA SER A 116 -12.43 13.30 9.94
C SER A 116 -12.80 14.45 10.86
#